data_AF-A0AAD2JYD2-F1
#
_entry.id   AF-A0AAD2JYD2-F1
#
_cell.length_a   1.000
_cell.length_b   1.000
_cell.length_c   1.000
_cell.angle_alpha   90.00
_cell.angle_beta   90.00
_cell.angle_gamma   90.00
#
_symmetry.space_group_name_H-M   'P 1'
#
loop_
_entity.id
_entity.type
_entity.pdbx_description
1 polymer ?
#
loop_
_entity_poly.entity_id
_entity_poly.type
_entity_poly.pdbx_seq_one_letter_code
_entity_poly.pdbx_strand_id
1 'polypeptide(L)'
;MEANGAWMRRWSMSPRAAFCVEEKRSPLYVPCLAAENAWLLSLTFLLLLSIPLYRRCRRTSSYGQPSYAFTAIRLTPTTFMLTEYDDIFDEHPQIFVKVVSSANTVLIIDSGCGGKSARPAKTTSLRTFIEKAKLDCNGGVALNEGGRMDYVVVATHCHYDHILGIEQFTDSPILVSGHDASFISPKNLPAHSLCQTLGLKTPQFKATLVSHAYQIRSVEDVPLNVQVLHTPGHTPDEVALYDYSERMLYVGDTVYEVETIIFPSEGSIVQWMDSMQYLIAFVREQSGQTPVQLNAGHRTYSRPAMDVLIAARTFIEDVIAGREQVKDRMRRRGEENIRYEQGEGRFALLCPERLVLEARDSGVAYR
;
A
#
# COMPACT_ATOMS: atom_id res chain seq x y z
N MET A 1 16.84 -14.01 -37.53
CA MET A 1 17.73 -13.62 -36.42
C MET A 1 16.87 -13.58 -35.18
N GLU A 2 17.03 -14.62 -34.36
CA GLU A 2 16.02 -15.17 -33.46
C GLU A 2 15.89 -14.38 -32.15
N ALA A 3 14.64 -14.27 -31.71
CA ALA A 3 14.25 -13.71 -30.42
C ALA A 3 14.43 -14.77 -29.32
N ASN A 4 15.23 -14.46 -28.31
CA ASN A 4 15.33 -15.27 -27.09
C ASN A 4 14.33 -14.74 -26.05
N GLY A 5 13.18 -15.39 -25.97
CA GLY A 5 12.28 -15.34 -24.82
C GLY A 5 12.67 -16.42 -23.81
N ALA A 6 12.84 -16.03 -22.55
CA ALA A 6 12.78 -16.88 -21.37
C ALA A 6 12.78 -15.97 -20.13
N TRP A 7 12.37 -16.51 -18.96
CA TRP A 7 12.37 -15.91 -17.62
C TRP A 7 11.05 -15.34 -17.10
N MET A 8 10.10 -16.24 -16.88
CA MET A 8 9.25 -16.21 -15.68
C MET A 8 9.16 -17.65 -15.17
N ARG A 9 9.86 -17.97 -14.07
CA ARG A 9 9.67 -19.24 -13.36
C ARG A 9 8.69 -19.01 -12.22
N ARG A 10 7.57 -19.73 -12.29
CA ARG A 10 6.60 -19.91 -11.22
C ARG A 10 7.27 -20.48 -9.98
N TRP A 11 7.02 -19.88 -8.82
CA TRP A 11 7.19 -20.55 -7.54
C TRP A 11 5.93 -21.34 -7.23
N SER A 12 6.00 -22.67 -7.34
CA SER A 12 4.99 -23.58 -6.83
C SER A 12 5.29 -23.90 -5.36
N MET A 13 4.38 -23.51 -4.46
CA MET A 13 4.38 -24.03 -3.09
C MET A 13 3.98 -25.53 -3.11
N SER A 14 4.83 -26.36 -2.51
CA SER A 14 4.56 -27.78 -2.23
C SER A 14 3.57 -27.93 -1.06
N PRO A 15 2.68 -28.95 -1.05
CA PRO A 15 1.63 -29.08 -0.03
C PRO A 15 2.14 -29.61 1.32
N ARG A 16 1.51 -29.12 2.38
CA ARG A 16 1.66 -29.55 3.78
C ARG A 16 1.41 -31.06 3.93
N ALA A 17 2.34 -31.75 4.57
CA ALA A 17 2.15 -33.09 5.09
C ALA A 17 1.16 -33.05 6.27
N ALA A 18 0.11 -33.87 6.18
CA ALA A 18 -0.83 -34.13 7.26
C ALA A 18 -0.20 -35.11 8.26
N PHE A 19 -0.17 -34.73 9.54
CA PHE A 19 -0.01 -35.68 10.63
C PHE A 19 -1.34 -35.78 11.37
N CYS A 20 -1.99 -36.94 11.22
CA CYS A 20 -3.01 -37.43 12.13
C CYS A 20 -2.35 -37.85 13.44
N VAL A 21 -2.89 -37.38 14.57
CA VAL A 21 -2.75 -38.08 15.85
C VAL A 21 -4.13 -38.16 16.48
N GLU A 22 -4.48 -39.39 16.86
CA GLU A 22 -5.76 -39.88 17.35
C GLU A 22 -6.28 -39.18 18.61
N GLU A 23 -7.58 -38.86 18.60
CA GLU A 23 -8.39 -38.67 19.79
C GLU A 23 -8.53 -39.99 20.57
N LYS A 24 -8.20 -39.98 21.86
CA LYS A 24 -8.72 -40.95 22.83
C LYS A 24 -9.66 -40.23 23.81
N ARG A 25 -10.95 -40.57 23.72
CA ARG A 25 -11.93 -40.41 24.82
C ARG A 25 -11.52 -41.32 25.98
N SER A 26 -11.75 -40.96 27.24
CA SER A 26 -12.96 -41.25 28.04
C SER A 26 -12.75 -40.71 29.49
N PRO A 27 -13.75 -40.80 30.39
CA PRO A 27 -14.51 -39.69 30.95
C PRO A 27 -14.09 -39.38 32.41
N LEU A 28 -14.76 -38.46 33.11
CA LEU A 28 -15.23 -38.63 34.51
C LEU A 28 -15.92 -37.34 35.02
N TYR A 29 -17.15 -37.55 35.52
CA TYR A 29 -17.88 -36.87 36.60
C TYR A 29 -18.39 -35.43 36.46
N VAL A 30 -19.72 -35.38 36.35
CA VAL A 30 -20.62 -34.32 36.83
C VAL A 30 -20.90 -34.57 38.32
N PRO A 31 -21.09 -33.51 39.12
CA PRO A 31 -22.25 -33.53 40.01
C PRO A 31 -23.11 -32.27 39.86
N CYS A 32 -24.41 -32.55 39.84
CA CYS A 32 -25.53 -31.64 39.95
C CYS A 32 -25.66 -31.18 41.41
N LEU A 33 -25.81 -29.88 41.65
CA LEU A 33 -26.49 -29.36 42.83
C LEU A 33 -27.38 -28.20 42.38
N ALA A 34 -28.65 -28.35 42.70
CA ALA A 34 -29.74 -27.45 42.37
C ALA A 34 -30.01 -26.49 43.53
N ALA A 35 -30.49 -25.29 43.15
CA ALA A 35 -31.37 -24.39 43.91
C ALA A 35 -30.74 -23.74 45.16
N GLU A 36 -31.00 -22.49 45.57
CA GLU A 36 -32.11 -21.56 45.41
C GLU A 36 -31.56 -20.13 45.57
N ASN A 37 -32.14 -19.14 44.87
CA ASN A 37 -32.61 -17.87 45.43
C ASN A 37 -32.83 -16.83 44.32
N ALA A 38 -34.10 -16.59 44.07
CA ALA A 38 -34.62 -15.53 43.24
C ALA A 38 -34.66 -14.20 44.00
N TRP A 39 -34.70 -13.14 43.19
CA TRP A 39 -35.17 -11.77 43.45
C TRP A 39 -34.11 -10.66 43.64
N LEU A 40 -34.27 -9.67 42.75
CA LEU A 40 -33.79 -8.27 42.75
C LEU A 40 -32.51 -7.93 41.96
N LEU A 41 -32.75 -7.40 40.74
CA LEU A 41 -32.22 -6.15 40.13
C LEU A 41 -32.00 -6.36 38.63
N SER A 42 -33.05 -6.23 37.80
CA SER A 42 -33.43 -5.02 37.06
C SER A 42 -32.33 -4.44 36.13
N LEU A 43 -32.58 -4.62 34.83
CA LEU A 43 -32.12 -3.82 33.67
C LEU A 43 -30.61 -3.62 33.47
N THR A 44 -29.96 -4.60 32.85
CA THR A 44 -28.80 -4.36 31.96
C THR A 44 -28.77 -5.42 30.86
N PHE A 45 -29.53 -5.21 29.80
CA PHE A 45 -29.39 -5.95 28.55
C PHE A 45 -29.91 -5.09 27.41
N LEU A 46 -29.00 -4.41 26.71
CA LEU A 46 -29.05 -4.03 25.29
C LEU A 46 -28.04 -2.89 25.09
N LEU A 47 -26.82 -3.23 24.66
CA LEU A 47 -25.91 -2.43 23.81
C LEU A 47 -24.47 -2.93 23.96
N LEU A 48 -24.22 -4.17 23.53
CA LEU A 48 -22.89 -4.61 23.15
C LEU A 48 -23.02 -5.45 21.88
N LEU A 49 -22.10 -5.21 20.93
CA LEU A 49 -21.88 -5.88 19.64
C LEU A 49 -22.48 -5.21 18.39
N SER A 50 -22.04 -3.98 18.11
CA SER A 50 -21.87 -3.51 16.72
C SER A 50 -20.38 -3.54 16.36
N ILE A 51 -19.81 -4.75 16.27
CA ILE A 51 -18.55 -4.98 15.57
C ILE A 51 -18.87 -4.85 14.07
N PRO A 52 -18.23 -3.95 13.30
CA PRO A 52 -18.40 -3.94 11.86
C PRO A 52 -17.81 -5.25 11.31
N LEU A 53 -18.68 -6.20 10.99
CA LEU A 53 -18.34 -7.35 10.16
C LEU A 53 -17.87 -6.81 8.81
N TYR A 54 -16.55 -6.78 8.61
CA TYR A 54 -15.94 -6.66 7.30
C TYR A 54 -16.50 -7.78 6.41
N ARG A 55 -17.53 -7.45 5.62
CA ARG A 55 -18.06 -8.34 4.61
C ARG A 55 -17.04 -8.42 3.49
N ARG A 56 -16.18 -9.44 3.56
CA ARG A 56 -15.40 -9.90 2.41
C ARG A 56 -16.40 -10.24 1.30
N CYS A 57 -16.27 -9.58 0.14
CA CYS A 57 -17.04 -9.89 -1.06
C CYS A 57 -17.02 -11.41 -1.28
N ARG A 58 -18.18 -12.07 -1.26
CA ARG A 58 -18.28 -13.50 -1.58
C ARG A 58 -17.78 -13.67 -3.01
N ARG A 59 -16.74 -14.48 -3.19
CA ARG A 59 -16.26 -14.94 -4.50
C ARG A 59 -17.35 -15.77 -5.15
N THR A 60 -18.12 -15.17 -6.06
CA THR A 60 -18.75 -15.94 -7.12
C THR A 60 -17.65 -16.40 -8.05
N SER A 61 -17.38 -17.70 -8.05
CA SER A 61 -16.63 -18.39 -9.10
C SER A 61 -17.42 -18.27 -10.41
N SER A 62 -17.32 -17.13 -11.09
CA SER A 62 -17.77 -17.02 -12.48
C SER A 62 -16.56 -17.31 -13.37
N TYR A 63 -16.62 -18.42 -14.10
CA TYR A 63 -15.72 -18.77 -15.21
C TYR A 63 -15.93 -17.84 -16.42
N GLY A 64 -16.01 -16.53 -16.19
CA GLY A 64 -16.22 -15.49 -17.20
C GLY A 64 -15.15 -14.42 -17.09
N GLN A 65 -14.79 -13.85 -18.23
CA GLN A 65 -13.85 -12.74 -18.32
C GLN A 65 -14.33 -11.58 -17.41
N PRO A 66 -13.49 -11.05 -16.50
CA PRO A 66 -13.88 -9.95 -15.64
C PRO A 66 -14.18 -8.70 -16.48
N SER A 67 -15.18 -7.92 -16.08
CA SER A 67 -15.53 -6.70 -16.81
C SER A 67 -14.44 -5.62 -16.67
N TYR A 68 -13.77 -5.57 -15.52
CA TYR A 68 -12.75 -4.58 -15.20
C TYR A 68 -11.50 -5.27 -14.63
N ALA A 69 -10.33 -4.69 -14.89
CA ALA A 69 -9.05 -5.17 -14.35
C ALA A 69 -8.85 -4.79 -12.86
N PHE A 70 -9.86 -4.21 -12.21
CA PHE A 70 -9.78 -3.69 -10.85
C PHE A 70 -10.87 -4.28 -9.98
N THR A 71 -10.56 -4.43 -8.70
CA THR A 71 -11.55 -4.63 -7.64
C THR A 71 -11.44 -3.49 -6.64
N ALA A 72 -12.50 -3.24 -5.87
CA ALA A 72 -12.54 -2.16 -4.88
C ALA A 72 -13.11 -2.63 -3.55
N ILE A 73 -12.52 -2.17 -2.46
CA ILE A 73 -13.10 -2.23 -1.12
C ILE A 73 -13.24 -0.82 -0.56
N ARG A 74 -14.26 -0.60 0.28
CA ARG A 74 -14.41 0.66 1.02
C ARG A 74 -13.62 0.55 2.33
N LEU A 75 -12.73 1.52 2.59
CA LEU A 75 -11.98 1.60 3.84
C LEU A 75 -12.67 2.50 4.87
N THR A 76 -13.22 3.63 4.40
CA THR A 76 -13.82 4.69 5.21
C THR A 76 -15.08 5.21 4.50
N PRO A 77 -15.87 6.14 5.09
CA PRO A 77 -17.02 6.70 4.39
C PRO A 77 -16.69 7.31 3.02
N THR A 78 -15.52 7.92 2.83
CA THR A 78 -15.15 8.58 1.57
C THR A 78 -14.00 7.93 0.80
N THR A 79 -13.27 6.99 1.39
CA THR A 79 -12.07 6.39 0.78
C THR A 79 -12.24 4.91 0.46
N PHE A 80 -11.78 4.56 -0.74
CA PHE A 80 -11.77 3.22 -1.31
C PHE A 80 -10.35 2.81 -1.66
N MET A 81 -10.05 1.53 -1.47
CA MET A 81 -8.82 0.91 -1.93
C MET A 81 -9.14 0.03 -3.13
N LEU A 82 -8.44 0.27 -4.21
CA LEU A 82 -8.55 -0.44 -5.47
C LEU A 82 -7.30 -1.30 -5.64
N THR A 83 -7.47 -2.51 -6.17
CA THR A 83 -6.37 -3.41 -6.48
C THR A 83 -6.57 -4.00 -7.86
N GLU A 84 -5.49 -4.14 -8.61
CA GLU A 84 -5.52 -4.81 -9.90
C GLU A 84 -5.74 -6.32 -9.73
N TYR A 85 -6.54 -6.88 -10.62
CA TYR A 85 -6.84 -8.29 -10.64
C TYR A 85 -5.83 -9.04 -11.49
N ASP A 86 -5.19 -10.06 -10.91
CA ASP A 86 -4.35 -11.01 -11.65
C ASP A 86 -3.26 -10.30 -12.46
N ASP A 87 -2.66 -9.26 -11.85
CA ASP A 87 -1.71 -8.39 -12.54
C ASP A 87 -0.49 -9.19 -13.01
N ILE A 88 -0.02 -8.90 -14.23
CA ILE A 88 1.06 -9.69 -14.86
C ILE A 88 2.43 -9.49 -14.21
N PHE A 89 2.55 -8.49 -13.33
CA PHE A 89 3.80 -8.13 -12.68
C PHE A 89 3.94 -8.79 -11.31
N ASP A 90 2.84 -9.31 -10.74
CA ASP A 90 2.75 -9.85 -9.39
C ASP A 90 3.08 -8.79 -8.31
N GLU A 91 2.85 -7.51 -8.63
CA GLU A 91 3.13 -6.37 -7.73
C GLU A 91 1.97 -6.14 -6.76
N HIS A 92 0.73 -6.39 -7.21
CA HIS A 92 -0.48 -6.15 -6.42
C HIS A 92 -0.57 -4.73 -5.79
N PRO A 93 -0.37 -3.66 -6.56
CA PRO A 93 -0.37 -2.29 -6.02
C PRO A 93 -1.76 -1.91 -5.48
N GLN A 94 -1.75 -1.07 -4.46
CA GLN A 94 -2.91 -0.49 -3.81
C GLN A 94 -3.08 0.95 -4.29
N ILE A 95 -4.17 1.18 -5.01
CA ILE A 95 -4.58 2.51 -5.47
C ILE A 95 -5.63 3.02 -4.49
N PHE A 96 -5.48 4.24 -3.98
CA PHE A 96 -6.48 4.83 -3.09
C PHE A 96 -7.30 5.89 -3.83
N VAL A 97 -8.62 5.83 -3.67
CA VAL A 97 -9.56 6.78 -4.27
C VAL A 97 -10.43 7.38 -3.17
N LYS A 98 -10.30 8.69 -2.96
CA LYS A 98 -11.09 9.46 -2.00
C LYS A 98 -12.08 10.36 -2.71
N VAL A 99 -13.36 10.21 -2.40
CA VAL A 99 -14.45 11.02 -2.97
C VAL A 99 -14.75 12.19 -2.02
N VAL A 100 -14.39 13.40 -2.43
CA VAL A 100 -14.58 14.63 -1.64
C VAL A 100 -15.73 15.44 -2.23
N SER A 101 -16.96 15.04 -1.91
CA SER A 101 -18.18 15.65 -2.47
C SER A 101 -18.29 17.16 -2.19
N SER A 102 -17.82 17.63 -1.04
CA SER A 102 -17.81 19.06 -0.68
C SER A 102 -16.92 19.92 -1.58
N ALA A 103 -15.97 19.30 -2.28
CA ALA A 103 -15.04 19.96 -3.20
C ALA A 103 -15.31 19.56 -4.66
N ASN A 104 -16.39 18.83 -4.94
CA ASN A 104 -16.67 18.22 -6.25
C ASN A 104 -15.45 17.49 -6.85
N THR A 105 -14.64 16.82 -6.02
CA THR A 105 -13.32 16.28 -6.42
C THR A 105 -13.15 14.82 -6.01
N VAL A 106 -12.50 14.03 -6.86
CA VAL A 106 -11.96 12.70 -6.57
C VAL A 106 -10.44 12.78 -6.51
N LEU A 107 -9.89 12.51 -5.33
CA LEU A 107 -8.45 12.38 -5.13
C LEU A 107 -8.04 10.93 -5.41
N ILE A 108 -7.05 10.75 -6.29
CA ILE A 108 -6.44 9.46 -6.60
C ILE A 108 -5.01 9.46 -6.07
N ILE A 109 -4.64 8.43 -5.32
CA ILE A 109 -3.27 8.17 -4.88
C ILE A 109 -2.81 6.92 -5.61
N ASP A 110 -1.82 7.11 -6.47
CA ASP A 110 -1.27 6.13 -7.41
C ASP A 110 -2.26 5.60 -8.45
N SER A 111 -1.75 4.97 -9.50
CA SER A 111 -2.51 4.55 -10.68
C SER A 111 -2.30 3.09 -11.09
N GLY A 112 -1.50 2.34 -10.32
CA GLY A 112 -1.26 0.92 -10.52
C GLY A 112 -0.39 0.60 -11.74
N CYS A 113 -0.41 -0.68 -12.13
CA CYS A 113 0.31 -1.24 -13.27
C CYS A 113 -0.41 -1.06 -14.62
N GLY A 114 -1.49 -0.27 -14.67
CA GLY A 114 -2.25 0.02 -15.89
C GLY A 114 -3.24 -1.08 -16.29
N GLY A 115 -3.68 -1.90 -15.34
CA GLY A 115 -4.70 -2.93 -15.50
C GLY A 115 -4.26 -4.13 -16.36
N LYS A 116 -2.96 -4.35 -16.50
CA LYS A 116 -2.42 -5.48 -17.27
C LYS A 116 -2.54 -6.77 -16.47
N SER A 117 -3.47 -7.64 -16.86
CA SER A 117 -3.79 -8.87 -16.15
C SER A 117 -3.56 -10.13 -16.97
N ALA A 118 -3.11 -11.23 -16.34
CA ALA A 118 -2.91 -12.53 -16.99
C ALA A 118 -4.23 -13.15 -17.50
N ARG A 119 -5.35 -12.80 -16.87
CA ARG A 119 -6.71 -13.01 -17.39
C ARG A 119 -7.32 -11.67 -17.81
N PRO A 120 -7.16 -11.25 -19.08
CA PRO A 120 -7.54 -9.93 -19.56
C PRO A 120 -8.97 -9.57 -19.20
N ALA A 121 -9.17 -8.43 -18.55
CA ALA A 121 -10.51 -7.87 -18.37
C ALA A 121 -11.03 -7.19 -19.66
N LYS A 122 -12.34 -6.92 -19.71
CA LYS A 122 -12.92 -6.16 -20.85
C LYS A 122 -12.41 -4.71 -20.91
N THR A 123 -12.11 -4.11 -19.76
CA THR A 123 -11.43 -2.81 -19.69
C THR A 123 -10.30 -2.84 -18.66
N THR A 124 -9.18 -2.21 -19.03
CA THR A 124 -7.99 -1.99 -18.18
C THR A 124 -7.90 -0.55 -17.70
N SER A 125 -8.87 0.31 -18.06
CA SER A 125 -8.86 1.73 -17.68
C SER A 125 -9.36 1.91 -16.24
N LEU A 126 -8.48 2.41 -15.38
CA LEU A 126 -8.77 2.84 -14.01
C LEU A 126 -9.84 3.94 -14.00
N ARG A 127 -9.73 4.95 -14.87
CA ARG A 127 -10.74 6.01 -15.00
C ARG A 127 -12.11 5.44 -15.35
N THR A 128 -12.18 4.56 -16.34
CA THR A 128 -13.44 3.89 -16.73
C THR A 128 -14.02 3.07 -15.58
N PHE A 129 -13.18 2.38 -14.81
CA PHE A 129 -13.61 1.64 -13.62
C PHE A 129 -14.24 2.58 -12.58
N ILE A 130 -13.55 3.67 -12.22
CA ILE A 130 -14.03 4.68 -11.27
C ILE A 130 -15.35 5.32 -11.73
N GLU A 131 -15.53 5.54 -13.04
CA GLU A 131 -16.70 6.24 -13.58
C GLU A 131 -17.92 5.36 -13.85
N LYS A 132 -17.73 4.05 -14.08
CA LYS A 132 -18.79 3.17 -14.62
C LYS A 132 -19.02 1.90 -13.81
N ALA A 133 -18.05 1.43 -13.02
CA ALA A 133 -18.21 0.18 -12.29
C ALA A 133 -19.30 0.33 -11.23
N LYS A 134 -20.26 -0.59 -11.21
CA LYS A 134 -21.29 -0.66 -10.17
C LYS A 134 -20.69 -1.44 -9.00
N LEU A 135 -20.41 -0.76 -7.89
CA LEU A 135 -19.64 -1.32 -6.78
C LEU A 135 -20.57 -1.62 -5.60
N ASP A 136 -20.61 -2.86 -5.14
CA ASP A 136 -21.39 -3.25 -3.95
C ASP A 136 -20.92 -2.48 -2.70
N CYS A 137 -19.61 -2.26 -2.58
CA CYS A 137 -19.02 -1.45 -1.52
C CYS A 137 -19.38 0.05 -1.64
N ASN A 138 -20.02 0.46 -2.73
CA ASN A 138 -20.57 1.79 -2.95
C ASN A 138 -22.06 1.78 -3.31
N GLY A 139 -22.85 0.90 -2.68
CA GLY A 139 -24.31 0.91 -2.84
C GLY A 139 -24.77 0.59 -4.26
N GLY A 140 -23.94 -0.11 -5.04
CA GLY A 140 -24.23 -0.44 -6.43
C GLY A 140 -24.01 0.71 -7.41
N VAL A 141 -23.36 1.82 -7.02
CA VAL A 141 -23.01 2.93 -7.92
C VAL A 141 -21.50 3.08 -8.10
N ALA A 142 -21.09 3.82 -9.14
CA ALA A 142 -19.70 4.13 -9.41
C ALA A 142 -19.14 5.17 -8.43
N LEU A 143 -17.81 5.24 -8.30
CA LEU A 143 -17.16 6.20 -7.41
C LEU A 143 -17.28 7.64 -7.95
N ASN A 144 -17.25 7.82 -9.27
CA ASN A 144 -17.47 9.10 -9.95
C ASN A 144 -18.42 8.92 -11.14
N GLU A 145 -19.71 8.67 -10.89
CA GLU A 145 -20.64 8.26 -11.94
C GLU A 145 -20.64 9.21 -13.16
N GLY A 146 -20.19 8.71 -14.31
CA GLY A 146 -20.10 9.48 -15.55
C GLY A 146 -19.05 10.58 -15.56
N GLY A 147 -18.08 10.57 -14.65
CA GLY A 147 -17.00 11.56 -14.60
C GLY A 147 -17.46 12.96 -14.20
N ARG A 148 -18.46 13.05 -13.29
CA ARG A 148 -19.09 14.33 -12.89
C ARG A 148 -18.24 15.20 -11.97
N MET A 149 -17.33 14.59 -11.22
CA MET A 149 -16.40 15.26 -10.31
C MET A 149 -15.03 15.37 -10.96
N ASP A 150 -14.31 16.45 -10.66
CA ASP A 150 -12.94 16.67 -11.13
C ASP A 150 -11.97 15.70 -10.46
N TYR A 151 -10.83 15.44 -11.08
CA TYR A 151 -9.78 14.61 -10.50
C TYR A 151 -8.62 15.47 -10.00
N VAL A 152 -7.99 15.01 -8.93
CA VAL A 152 -6.62 15.36 -8.55
C VAL A 152 -5.89 14.04 -8.35
N VAL A 153 -4.72 13.88 -8.96
CA VAL A 153 -3.93 12.65 -8.88
C VAL A 153 -2.63 12.95 -8.16
N VAL A 154 -2.19 12.08 -7.26
CA VAL A 154 -0.88 12.12 -6.63
C VAL A 154 -0.17 10.81 -6.91
N ALA A 155 1.06 10.87 -7.41
CA ALA A 155 1.94 9.71 -7.41
C ALA A 155 2.80 9.77 -6.14
N THR A 156 2.79 8.70 -5.35
CA THR A 156 3.63 8.57 -4.15
C THR A 156 5.09 8.54 -4.54
N HIS A 157 5.43 7.89 -5.65
CA HIS A 157 6.72 7.95 -6.32
C HIS A 157 6.61 7.45 -7.76
N CYS A 158 7.71 7.46 -8.51
CA CYS A 158 7.68 7.27 -9.96
C CYS A 158 7.79 5.83 -10.47
N HIS A 159 7.86 4.80 -9.63
CA HIS A 159 7.92 3.42 -10.12
C HIS A 159 6.67 3.04 -10.93
N TYR A 160 6.86 2.15 -11.89
CA TYR A 160 5.88 1.76 -12.90
C TYR A 160 4.53 1.31 -12.29
N ASP A 161 4.58 0.54 -11.21
CA ASP A 161 3.44 0.03 -10.45
C ASP A 161 2.63 1.11 -9.73
N HIS A 162 3.11 2.35 -9.73
CA HIS A 162 2.39 3.53 -9.23
C HIS A 162 1.90 4.44 -10.36
N ILE A 163 2.57 4.45 -11.52
CA ILE A 163 2.31 5.46 -12.57
C ILE A 163 1.79 4.92 -13.91
N LEU A 164 1.73 3.61 -14.14
CA LEU A 164 1.36 3.10 -15.48
C LEU A 164 -0.07 3.45 -15.90
N GLY A 165 -0.98 3.67 -14.95
CA GLY A 165 -2.35 4.11 -15.23
C GLY A 165 -2.51 5.63 -15.45
N ILE A 166 -1.47 6.43 -15.21
CA ILE A 166 -1.59 7.88 -14.98
C ILE A 166 -1.97 8.69 -16.24
N GLU A 167 -1.65 8.20 -17.45
CA GLU A 167 -1.96 8.91 -18.71
C GLU A 167 -3.48 9.17 -18.88
N GLN A 168 -4.32 8.40 -18.19
CA GLN A 168 -5.78 8.51 -18.22
C GLN A 168 -6.33 9.79 -17.55
N PHE A 169 -5.48 10.52 -16.82
CA PHE A 169 -5.83 11.71 -16.03
C PHE A 169 -4.98 12.93 -16.42
N THR A 170 -4.48 12.97 -17.65
CA THR A 170 -3.65 14.08 -18.16
C THR A 170 -4.40 15.41 -18.33
N ASP A 171 -5.73 15.37 -18.24
CA ASP A 171 -6.63 16.52 -18.14
C ASP A 171 -6.77 17.08 -16.71
N SER A 172 -6.08 16.47 -15.74
CA SER A 172 -6.22 16.76 -14.30
C SER A 172 -4.88 17.15 -13.68
N PRO A 173 -4.86 17.88 -12.54
CA PRO A 173 -3.63 18.11 -11.78
C PRO A 173 -3.01 16.77 -11.34
N ILE A 174 -1.76 16.55 -11.73
CA ILE A 174 -0.95 15.41 -11.30
C ILE A 174 0.17 15.94 -10.40
N LEU A 175 0.03 15.70 -9.10
CA LEU A 175 0.97 16.13 -8.08
C LEU A 175 2.03 15.05 -7.86
N VAL A 176 3.27 15.47 -7.74
CA VAL A 176 4.42 14.61 -7.46
C VAL A 176 5.41 15.36 -6.57
N SER A 177 6.36 14.65 -5.97
CA SER A 177 7.34 15.27 -5.09
C SER A 177 8.13 16.37 -5.78
N GLY A 178 8.28 17.50 -5.10
CA GLY A 178 9.29 18.51 -5.41
C GLY A 178 10.66 18.18 -4.81
N HIS A 179 10.78 17.12 -3.98
CA HIS A 179 12.07 16.62 -3.53
C HIS A 179 12.77 15.91 -4.69
N ASP A 180 14.02 16.32 -4.97
CA ASP A 180 14.80 15.84 -6.12
C ASP A 180 14.00 15.79 -7.44
N ALA A 181 13.49 16.94 -7.88
CA ALA A 181 12.76 17.06 -9.14
C ALA A 181 13.53 16.55 -10.38
N SER A 182 14.85 16.39 -10.28
CA SER A 182 15.67 15.83 -11.35
C SER A 182 15.40 14.32 -11.54
N PHE A 183 15.08 13.61 -10.46
CA PHE A 183 14.79 12.18 -10.44
C PHE A 183 13.61 11.83 -11.36
N ILE A 184 12.54 12.63 -11.29
CA ILE A 184 11.33 12.42 -12.10
C ILE A 184 11.28 13.24 -13.38
N SER A 185 12.38 13.90 -13.75
CA SER A 185 12.43 14.68 -14.98
C SER A 185 12.12 13.80 -16.20
N PRO A 186 11.54 14.33 -17.30
CA PRO A 186 11.22 13.53 -18.49
C PRO A 186 12.42 12.75 -19.06
N LYS A 187 13.65 13.25 -18.85
CA LYS A 187 14.89 12.59 -19.25
C LYS A 187 15.19 11.34 -18.40
N ASN A 188 14.98 11.42 -17.09
CA ASN A 188 15.37 10.39 -16.13
C ASN A 188 14.23 9.41 -15.82
N LEU A 189 12.98 9.86 -15.97
CA LEU A 189 11.77 9.08 -15.68
C LEU A 189 11.76 7.69 -16.34
N PRO A 190 12.18 7.49 -17.61
CA PRO A 190 12.18 6.15 -18.19
C PRO A 190 13.04 5.13 -17.44
N ALA A 191 14.19 5.57 -16.92
CA ALA A 191 15.10 4.72 -16.16
C ALA A 191 14.60 4.53 -14.72
N HIS A 192 14.30 5.63 -14.03
CA HIS A 192 13.95 5.60 -12.60
C HIS A 192 12.55 5.06 -12.33
N SER A 193 11.60 5.18 -13.26
CA SER A 193 10.31 4.46 -13.17
C SER A 193 10.43 2.95 -13.37
N LEU A 194 11.62 2.45 -13.74
CA LEU A 194 11.88 1.06 -14.12
C LEU A 194 11.24 0.63 -15.44
N CYS A 195 10.50 1.53 -16.12
CA CYS A 195 9.86 1.23 -17.39
C CYS A 195 10.87 0.79 -18.47
N GLN A 196 11.99 1.50 -18.61
CA GLN A 196 13.02 1.15 -19.60
C GLN A 196 13.60 -0.24 -19.35
N THR A 197 13.87 -0.58 -18.08
CA THR A 197 14.40 -1.89 -17.67
C THR A 197 13.42 -3.02 -18.00
N LEU A 198 12.12 -2.77 -17.85
CA LEU A 198 11.05 -3.73 -18.10
C LEU A 198 10.57 -3.73 -19.57
N GLY A 199 11.13 -2.88 -20.44
CA GLY A 199 10.67 -2.74 -21.82
C GLY A 199 9.25 -2.15 -21.94
N LEU A 200 8.82 -1.38 -20.95
CA LEU A 200 7.50 -0.75 -20.88
C LEU A 200 7.54 0.65 -21.49
N LYS A 201 6.42 1.07 -22.10
CA LYS A 201 6.23 2.48 -22.47
C LYS A 201 6.13 3.31 -21.19
N THR A 202 7.06 4.23 -20.99
CA THR A 202 6.99 5.22 -19.91
C THR A 202 5.78 6.13 -20.12
N PRO A 203 4.92 6.31 -19.10
CA PRO A 203 3.79 7.24 -19.15
C PRO A 203 4.23 8.67 -19.42
N GLN A 204 3.45 9.40 -20.22
CA GLN A 204 3.65 10.84 -20.48
C GLN A 204 2.58 11.65 -19.74
N PHE A 205 3.02 12.54 -18.86
CA PHE A 205 2.13 13.43 -18.11
C PHE A 205 2.84 14.73 -17.70
N LYS A 206 2.06 15.77 -17.40
CA LYS A 206 2.58 17.04 -16.88
C LYS A 206 2.57 17.01 -15.35
N ALA A 207 3.74 16.77 -14.77
CA ALA A 207 3.95 16.81 -13.33
C ALA A 207 3.80 18.23 -12.76
N THR A 208 3.12 18.33 -11.61
CA THR A 208 3.12 19.49 -10.72
C THR A 208 3.93 19.15 -9.50
N LEU A 209 5.12 19.75 -9.38
CA LEU A 209 6.00 19.56 -8.24
C LEU A 209 5.42 20.26 -7.02
N VAL A 210 5.26 19.53 -5.90
CA VAL A 210 4.75 20.09 -4.65
C VAL A 210 5.80 20.04 -3.54
N SER A 211 5.82 21.06 -2.68
CA SER A 211 6.73 21.12 -1.54
C SER A 211 6.33 20.15 -0.43
N HIS A 212 7.25 19.90 0.50
CA HIS A 212 6.91 19.23 1.75
C HIS A 212 5.78 19.99 2.47
N ALA A 213 4.92 19.26 3.18
CA ALA A 213 3.75 19.78 3.88
C ALA A 213 2.69 20.48 3.00
N TYR A 214 2.72 20.28 1.67
CA TYR A 214 1.74 20.86 0.74
C TYR A 214 0.32 20.38 1.02
N GLN A 215 -0.63 21.31 1.10
CA GLN A 215 -2.05 21.02 1.32
C GLN A 215 -2.76 20.85 -0.03
N ILE A 216 -3.27 19.65 -0.29
CA ILE A 216 -3.94 19.33 -1.55
C ILE A 216 -5.27 20.08 -1.64
N ARG A 217 -5.50 20.67 -2.81
CA ARG A 217 -6.67 21.48 -3.15
C ARG A 217 -7.27 20.98 -4.45
N SER A 218 -8.58 21.17 -4.63
CA SER A 218 -9.28 20.88 -5.88
C SER A 218 -8.88 21.84 -7.00
N VAL A 219 -9.37 21.57 -8.22
CA VAL A 219 -9.24 22.47 -9.37
C VAL A 219 -9.82 23.87 -9.06
N GLU A 220 -10.93 23.91 -8.32
CA GLU A 220 -11.60 25.14 -7.86
C GLU A 220 -11.02 25.70 -6.53
N ASP A 221 -9.80 25.29 -6.17
CA ASP A 221 -9.09 25.77 -4.99
C ASP A 221 -9.85 25.54 -3.66
N VAL A 222 -10.49 24.38 -3.51
CA VAL A 222 -11.13 23.94 -2.26
C VAL A 222 -10.21 22.94 -1.55
N PRO A 223 -9.88 23.13 -0.25
CA PRO A 223 -9.06 22.18 0.49
C PRO A 223 -9.66 20.77 0.51
N LEU A 224 -8.84 19.76 0.24
CA LEU A 224 -9.23 18.34 0.33
C LEU A 224 -8.91 17.73 1.72
N ASN A 225 -8.29 18.52 2.60
CA ASN A 225 -7.79 18.09 3.93
C ASN A 225 -6.83 16.90 3.86
N VAL A 226 -6.00 16.86 2.80
CA VAL A 226 -4.92 15.89 2.64
C VAL A 226 -3.61 16.66 2.46
N GLN A 227 -2.59 16.30 3.23
CA GLN A 227 -1.26 16.91 3.18
C GLN A 227 -0.25 15.94 2.59
N VAL A 228 0.64 16.46 1.74
CA VAL A 228 1.80 15.74 1.20
C VAL A 228 2.99 15.88 2.15
N LEU A 229 3.62 14.75 2.46
CA LEU A 229 4.78 14.64 3.34
C LEU A 229 5.92 14.01 2.53
N HIS A 230 6.99 14.76 2.24
CA HIS A 230 8.17 14.17 1.59
C HIS A 230 8.83 13.16 2.52
N THR A 231 9.05 11.94 2.03
CA THR A 231 9.59 10.81 2.77
C THR A 231 10.61 10.04 1.92
N PRO A 232 11.70 10.69 1.46
CA PRO A 232 12.71 10.02 0.65
C PRO A 232 13.32 8.84 1.41
N GLY A 233 13.62 7.76 0.68
CA GLY A 233 14.15 6.55 1.29
C GLY A 233 14.13 5.37 0.35
N HIS A 234 12.94 4.86 0.03
CA HIS A 234 12.78 3.86 -1.04
C HIS A 234 13.21 4.43 -2.38
N THR A 235 12.67 5.60 -2.72
CA THR A 235 13.14 6.43 -3.84
C THR A 235 13.35 7.88 -3.37
N PRO A 236 14.17 8.67 -4.08
CA PRO A 236 14.33 10.09 -3.79
C PRO A 236 13.05 10.91 -3.92
N ASP A 237 12.14 10.55 -4.83
CA ASP A 237 10.89 11.28 -5.05
C ASP A 237 9.71 10.81 -4.19
N GLU A 238 9.95 9.94 -3.21
CA GLU A 238 8.86 9.38 -2.41
C GLU A 238 8.16 10.40 -1.51
N VAL A 239 6.83 10.31 -1.48
CA VAL A 239 5.97 11.04 -0.55
C VAL A 239 4.97 10.12 0.13
N ALA A 240 4.72 10.40 1.40
CA ALA A 240 3.54 9.98 2.12
C ALA A 240 2.43 11.05 2.00
N LEU A 241 1.19 10.66 2.25
CA LEU A 241 0.04 11.55 2.34
C LEU A 241 -0.70 11.33 3.65
N TYR A 242 -1.11 12.41 4.31
CA TYR A 242 -1.94 12.34 5.50
C TYR A 242 -3.30 12.99 5.27
N ASP A 243 -4.37 12.20 5.40
CA ASP A 243 -5.75 12.65 5.38
C ASP A 243 -6.22 12.97 6.80
N TYR A 244 -6.40 14.26 7.08
CA TYR A 244 -6.86 14.74 8.39
C TYR A 244 -8.31 14.36 8.68
N SER A 245 -9.15 14.23 7.64
CA SER A 245 -10.58 14.00 7.80
C SER A 245 -10.87 12.59 8.29
N GLU A 246 -10.10 11.62 7.79
CA GLU A 246 -10.29 10.19 8.11
C GLU A 246 -9.12 9.57 8.88
N ARG A 247 -8.09 10.37 9.18
CA ARG A 247 -6.88 9.98 9.94
C ARG A 247 -6.17 8.79 9.30
N MET A 248 -6.02 8.86 7.98
CA MET A 248 -5.36 7.85 7.16
C MET A 248 -3.99 8.37 6.70
N LEU A 249 -2.95 7.60 6.94
CA LEU A 249 -1.60 7.82 6.42
C LEU A 249 -1.39 6.85 5.24
N TYR A 250 -1.03 7.39 4.09
CA TYR A 250 -0.66 6.64 2.89
C TYR A 250 0.85 6.77 2.72
N VAL A 251 1.60 5.67 2.76
CA VAL A 251 3.08 5.72 2.82
C VAL A 251 3.76 5.27 1.53
N GLY A 252 3.00 4.98 0.47
CA GLY A 252 3.57 4.37 -0.74
C GLY A 252 4.43 3.15 -0.35
N ASP A 253 5.66 3.15 -0.82
CA ASP A 253 6.56 2.02 -0.69
C ASP A 253 7.52 2.11 0.51
N THR A 254 7.32 3.09 1.38
CA THR A 254 8.17 3.26 2.58
C THR A 254 8.21 1.98 3.43
N VAL A 255 7.06 1.31 3.64
CA VAL A 255 7.00 0.14 4.53
C VAL A 255 5.83 -0.79 4.19
N TYR A 256 6.08 -2.10 4.31
CA TYR A 256 5.05 -3.14 4.24
C TYR A 256 5.18 -4.11 5.41
N GLU A 257 4.06 -4.65 5.87
CA GLU A 257 4.02 -5.90 6.62
C GLU A 257 3.82 -7.07 5.64
N VAL A 258 4.35 -8.25 5.98
CA VAL A 258 4.18 -9.53 5.25
C VAL A 258 4.90 -9.60 3.90
N GLU A 259 4.99 -8.51 3.14
CA GLU A 259 5.82 -8.41 1.94
C GLU A 259 7.22 -7.88 2.27
N THR A 260 8.13 -8.06 1.32
CA THR A 260 9.51 -7.59 1.47
C THR A 260 9.57 -6.09 1.18
N ILE A 261 10.14 -5.32 2.11
CA ILE A 261 10.55 -3.94 1.87
C ILE A 261 11.73 -4.01 0.91
N ILE A 262 11.58 -3.46 -0.29
CA ILE A 262 12.60 -3.49 -1.35
C ILE A 262 13.22 -2.11 -1.46
N PHE A 263 14.55 -1.99 -1.43
CA PHE A 263 15.21 -0.74 -1.83
C PHE A 263 15.82 -0.93 -3.23
N PRO A 264 15.50 -0.06 -4.21
CA PRO A 264 16.18 -0.02 -5.50
C PRO A 264 17.62 0.53 -5.33
N SER A 265 18.40 0.53 -6.42
CA SER A 265 19.73 1.15 -6.42
C SER A 265 19.67 2.64 -6.07
N GLU A 266 18.58 3.30 -6.39
CA GLU A 266 18.41 4.73 -6.13
C GLU A 266 17.93 5.04 -4.69
N GLY A 267 17.63 4.00 -3.90
CA GLY A 267 17.19 4.16 -2.51
C GLY A 267 18.32 4.53 -1.54
N SER A 268 17.93 4.93 -0.33
CA SER A 268 18.81 5.29 0.79
C SER A 268 18.19 4.87 2.13
N ILE A 269 18.82 3.89 2.80
CA ILE A 269 18.40 3.48 4.15
C ILE A 269 18.60 4.63 5.16
N VAL A 270 19.61 5.49 4.96
CA VAL A 270 19.85 6.65 5.84
C VAL A 270 18.68 7.64 5.76
N GLN A 271 18.29 8.05 4.56
CA GLN A 271 17.14 8.95 4.39
C GLN A 271 15.83 8.29 4.83
N TRP A 272 15.69 6.98 4.58
CA TRP A 272 14.54 6.23 5.06
C TRP A 272 14.42 6.25 6.58
N MET A 273 15.52 6.09 7.32
CA MET A 273 15.52 6.17 8.78
C MET A 273 15.08 7.55 9.29
N ASP A 274 15.53 8.62 8.63
CA ASP A 274 15.10 9.99 8.93
C ASP A 274 13.60 10.19 8.62
N SER A 275 13.14 9.69 7.48
CA SER A 275 11.72 9.71 7.07
C SER A 275 10.83 8.93 8.06
N MET A 276 11.27 7.77 8.53
CA MET A 276 10.55 6.98 9.53
C MET A 276 10.50 7.68 10.88
N GLN A 277 11.61 8.30 11.31
CA GLN A 277 11.61 9.11 12.54
C GLN A 277 10.64 10.28 12.44
N TYR A 278 10.64 10.98 11.30
CA TYR A 278 9.69 12.06 11.01
C TYR A 278 8.24 11.56 11.07
N LEU A 279 7.89 10.48 10.37
CA LEU A 279 6.53 9.93 10.36
C LEU A 279 6.08 9.49 11.77
N ILE A 280 6.96 8.88 12.56
CA ILE A 280 6.68 8.51 13.95
C ILE A 280 6.37 9.76 14.79
N ALA A 281 7.18 10.81 14.68
CA ALA A 281 6.93 12.07 15.38
C ALA A 281 5.62 12.72 14.93
N PHE A 282 5.42 12.82 13.61
CA PHE A 282 4.22 13.39 13.01
C PHE A 282 2.95 12.67 13.48
N VAL A 283 2.91 11.33 13.42
CA VAL A 283 1.75 10.53 13.86
C VAL A 283 1.51 10.69 15.37
N ARG A 284 2.58 10.79 16.18
CA ARG A 284 2.48 11.01 17.63
C ARG A 284 1.80 12.34 17.97
N GLU A 285 2.06 13.37 17.17
CA GLU A 285 1.45 14.70 17.33
C GLU A 285 -0.02 14.75 16.91
N GLN A 286 -0.49 13.78 16.10
CA GLN A 286 -1.89 13.70 15.69
C GLN A 286 -2.80 13.25 16.84
N SER A 287 -3.14 14.20 17.72
CA SER A 287 -4.13 13.99 18.79
C SER A 287 -5.49 13.56 18.21
N GLY A 288 -6.20 12.66 18.90
CA GLY A 288 -7.51 12.20 18.48
C GLY A 288 -7.96 10.93 19.21
N GLN A 289 -9.27 10.70 19.25
CA GLN A 289 -9.83 9.50 19.89
C GLN A 289 -9.57 8.23 19.09
N THR A 290 -9.47 8.35 17.76
CA THR A 290 -9.17 7.22 16.86
C THR A 290 -7.70 7.19 16.48
N PRO A 291 -7.04 6.02 16.51
CA PRO A 291 -5.67 5.88 16.05
C PRO A 291 -5.54 6.15 14.56
N VAL A 292 -4.44 6.79 14.15
CA VAL A 292 -4.08 6.93 12.73
C VAL A 292 -3.87 5.55 12.12
N GLN A 293 -4.45 5.33 10.94
CA GLN A 293 -4.32 4.09 10.19
C GLN A 293 -3.33 4.26 9.03
N LEU A 294 -2.37 3.35 8.90
CA LEU A 294 -1.38 3.30 7.83
C LEU A 294 -1.88 2.40 6.69
N ASN A 295 -1.60 2.86 5.47
CA ASN A 295 -1.88 2.18 4.22
C ASN A 295 -0.65 2.33 3.30
N ALA A 296 -0.11 1.21 2.84
CA ALA A 296 1.07 1.18 2.00
C ALA A 296 0.71 1.01 0.52
N GLY A 297 1.69 1.09 -0.37
CA GLY A 297 1.56 0.80 -1.79
C GLY A 297 1.20 -0.67 -2.03
N HIS A 298 1.58 -1.57 -1.12
CA HIS A 298 1.39 -3.02 -1.29
C HIS A 298 0.92 -3.68 0.01
N ARG A 299 -0.08 -4.56 -0.12
CA ARG A 299 -0.68 -5.50 0.88
C ARG A 299 -1.15 -4.94 2.23
N THR A 300 -0.51 -3.92 2.78
CA THR A 300 -0.65 -3.42 4.15
C THR A 300 -1.59 -2.24 4.17
N TYR A 301 -2.78 -2.40 4.75
CA TYR A 301 -3.77 -1.32 4.82
C TYR A 301 -4.58 -1.41 6.12
N SER A 302 -5.07 -0.26 6.59
CA SER A 302 -5.87 -0.17 7.82
C SER A 302 -5.17 -0.77 9.04
N ARG A 303 -3.87 -0.48 9.19
CA ARG A 303 -3.04 -0.94 10.31
C ARG A 303 -2.72 0.23 11.24
N PRO A 304 -2.61 0.04 12.58
CA PRO A 304 -2.24 1.14 13.47
C PRO A 304 -0.86 1.70 13.11
N ALA A 305 -0.82 2.96 12.67
CA ALA A 305 0.37 3.54 12.05
C ALA A 305 1.59 3.53 12.99
N MET A 306 1.40 3.87 14.27
CA MET A 306 2.48 3.90 15.24
C MET A 306 3.14 2.53 15.46
N ASP A 307 2.34 1.46 15.50
CA ASP A 307 2.83 0.10 15.67
C ASP A 307 3.66 -0.35 14.46
N VAL A 308 3.15 -0.14 13.25
CA VAL A 308 3.86 -0.52 12.02
C VAL A 308 5.16 0.28 11.86
N LEU A 309 5.11 1.60 12.02
CA LEU A 309 6.26 2.48 11.82
C LEU A 309 7.39 2.18 12.82
N ILE A 310 7.07 2.04 14.11
CA ILE A 310 8.07 1.72 15.14
C ILE A 310 8.67 0.34 14.87
N ALA A 311 7.83 -0.68 14.64
CA ALA A 311 8.31 -2.03 14.46
C ALA A 311 9.18 -2.20 13.20
N ALA A 312 8.83 -1.55 12.09
CA ALA A 312 9.63 -1.56 10.88
C ALA A 312 10.96 -0.82 11.06
N ARG A 313 10.95 0.36 11.70
CA ARG A 313 12.19 1.10 12.01
C ARG A 313 13.12 0.25 12.87
N THR A 314 12.61 -0.38 13.92
CA THR A 314 13.39 -1.27 14.79
C THR A 314 13.96 -2.47 14.03
N PHE A 315 13.19 -3.08 13.13
CA PHE A 315 13.70 -4.15 12.28
C PHE A 315 14.89 -3.70 11.41
N ILE A 316 14.81 -2.53 10.78
CA ILE A 316 15.92 -2.01 9.98
C ILE A 316 17.12 -1.61 10.87
N GLU A 317 16.90 -1.10 12.08
CA GLU A 317 17.96 -0.89 13.07
C GLU A 317 18.68 -2.20 13.43
N ASP A 318 17.94 -3.29 13.61
CA ASP A 318 18.48 -4.62 13.88
C ASP A 318 19.31 -5.14 12.69
N VAL A 319 18.88 -4.87 11.46
CA VAL A 319 19.66 -5.17 10.24
C VAL A 319 20.97 -4.37 10.21
N ILE A 320 20.91 -3.05 10.42
CA ILE A 320 22.10 -2.18 10.39
C ILE A 320 23.10 -2.62 11.46
N ALA A 321 22.62 -2.91 12.67
CA ALA A 321 23.43 -3.35 13.80
C ALA A 321 23.95 -4.79 13.68
N GLY A 322 23.56 -5.54 12.64
CA GLY A 322 23.98 -6.93 12.43
C GLY A 322 23.32 -7.93 13.38
N ARG A 323 22.18 -7.58 13.97
CA ARG A 323 21.37 -8.49 14.80
C ARG A 323 20.50 -9.41 13.95
N GLU A 324 20.06 -8.96 12.78
CA GLU A 324 19.35 -9.79 11.82
C GLU A 324 20.31 -10.54 10.89
N GLN A 325 20.05 -11.83 10.69
CA GLN A 325 20.89 -12.67 9.84
C GLN A 325 20.51 -12.56 8.37
N VAL A 326 21.52 -12.55 7.50
CA VAL A 326 21.32 -12.64 6.06
C VAL A 326 20.67 -13.98 5.72
N LYS A 327 19.55 -13.94 5.01
CA LYS A 327 18.81 -15.11 4.54
C LYS A 327 19.20 -15.52 3.14
N ASP A 328 19.48 -14.55 2.27
CA ASP A 328 19.82 -14.80 0.87
C ASP A 328 20.71 -13.70 0.29
N ARG A 329 21.46 -14.04 -0.75
CA ARG A 329 22.32 -13.12 -1.53
C ARG A 329 22.08 -13.36 -3.01
N MET A 330 21.87 -12.28 -3.76
CA MET A 330 21.58 -12.37 -5.18
C MET A 330 22.14 -11.18 -5.94
N ARG A 331 22.61 -11.39 -7.16
CA ARG A 331 23.05 -10.29 -8.03
C ARG A 331 21.86 -9.74 -8.80
N ARG A 332 21.53 -8.45 -8.62
CA ARG A 332 20.49 -7.75 -9.37
C ARG A 332 21.05 -6.42 -9.89
N ARG A 333 20.81 -6.14 -11.17
CA ARG A 333 21.17 -4.86 -11.81
C ARG A 333 22.63 -4.43 -11.61
N GLY A 334 23.55 -5.40 -11.63
CA GLY A 334 24.98 -5.17 -11.50
C GLY A 334 25.50 -5.16 -10.05
N GLU A 335 24.62 -5.07 -9.05
CA GLU A 335 24.96 -4.98 -7.63
C GLU A 335 24.59 -6.26 -6.86
N GLU A 336 25.30 -6.51 -5.75
CA GLU A 336 24.96 -7.56 -4.80
C GLU A 336 23.83 -7.08 -3.89
N ASN A 337 22.71 -7.81 -3.92
CA ASN A 337 21.55 -7.57 -3.09
C ASN A 337 21.46 -8.65 -2.01
N ILE A 338 21.08 -8.22 -0.82
CA ILE A 338 20.99 -9.06 0.37
C ILE A 338 19.56 -9.05 0.90
N ARG A 339 19.11 -10.22 1.34
CA ARG A 339 17.79 -10.38 1.95
C ARG A 339 17.91 -10.65 3.44
N TYR A 340 17.13 -9.93 4.23
CA TYR A 340 16.90 -10.18 5.65
C TYR A 340 15.44 -10.52 5.88
N GLU A 341 15.15 -11.29 6.93
CA GLU A 341 13.79 -11.62 7.35
C GLU A 341 13.77 -11.70 8.86
N GLN A 342 12.87 -10.91 9.47
CA GLN A 342 12.71 -10.87 10.92
C GLN A 342 12.31 -12.26 11.43
N GLY A 343 12.82 -12.66 12.60
CA GLY A 343 12.56 -13.99 13.16
C GLY A 343 11.08 -14.38 13.29
N GLU A 344 10.20 -13.41 13.58
CA GLU A 344 8.75 -13.61 13.67
C GLU A 344 8.00 -13.47 12.33
N GLY A 345 8.70 -13.09 11.25
CA GLY A 345 8.16 -13.02 9.89
C GLY A 345 7.28 -11.82 9.58
N ARG A 346 7.27 -10.77 10.42
CA ARG A 346 6.46 -9.55 10.17
C ARG A 346 7.05 -8.69 9.05
N PHE A 347 8.38 -8.58 9.00
CA PHE A 347 9.11 -7.77 8.03
C PHE A 347 10.22 -8.58 7.34
N ALA A 348 10.47 -8.24 6.09
CA ALA A 348 11.65 -8.65 5.35
C ALA A 348 12.23 -7.44 4.61
N LEU A 349 13.53 -7.46 4.36
CA LEU A 349 14.24 -6.42 3.61
C LEU A 349 14.98 -7.07 2.44
N LEU A 350 14.92 -6.47 1.26
CA LEU A 350 15.78 -6.77 0.11
C LEU A 350 16.38 -5.47 -0.40
N CYS A 351 17.70 -5.35 -0.40
CA CYS A 351 18.38 -4.13 -0.84
C CYS A 351 19.79 -4.43 -1.35
N PRO A 352 20.41 -3.53 -2.13
CA PRO A 352 21.85 -3.56 -2.37
C PRO A 352 22.63 -3.56 -1.04
N GLU A 353 23.61 -4.44 -0.89
CA GLU A 353 24.40 -4.57 0.34
C GLU A 353 25.07 -3.25 0.75
N ARG A 354 25.50 -2.46 -0.24
CA ARG A 354 26.11 -1.15 0.02
C ARG A 354 25.20 -0.23 0.83
N LEU A 355 23.87 -0.29 0.69
CA LEU A 355 22.96 0.59 1.41
C LEU A 355 22.97 0.28 2.92
N VAL A 356 23.10 -1.00 3.29
CA VAL A 356 23.23 -1.40 4.70
C VAL A 356 24.58 -0.98 5.27
N LEU A 357 25.65 -1.08 4.48
CA LEU A 357 26.99 -0.64 4.88
C LEU A 357 27.05 0.89 5.05
N GLU A 358 26.52 1.65 4.08
CA GLU A 358 26.39 3.11 4.14
C GLU A 358 25.59 3.54 5.38
N ALA A 359 24.47 2.86 5.67
CA ALA A 359 23.69 3.13 6.88
C ALA A 359 24.46 2.83 8.17
N ARG A 360 25.22 1.73 8.20
CA ARG A 360 26.07 1.38 9.35
C ARG A 360 27.16 2.42 9.59
N ASP A 361 27.86 2.82 8.53
CA ASP A 361 28.96 3.80 8.59
C ASP A 361 28.46 5.20 8.97
N SER A 362 27.24 5.56 8.56
CA SER A 362 26.62 6.85 8.92
C SER A 362 26.26 6.97 10.41
N GLY A 363 26.15 5.84 11.12
CA GLY A 363 25.66 5.77 12.49
C GLY A 363 24.18 6.12 12.67
N VAL A 364 23.37 6.13 11.61
CA VAL A 364 21.95 6.56 11.65
C VAL A 364 21.10 5.73 12.62
N ALA A 365 21.42 4.46 12.82
CA ALA A 365 20.70 3.58 13.75
C ALA A 365 20.87 3.97 15.23
N TYR A 366 21.79 4.90 15.55
CA TYR A 366 22.09 5.34 16.92
C TYR A 366 21.65 6.79 17.19
N ARG A 367 20.89 7.40 16.26
CA ARG A 367 20.44 8.80 16.35
C ARG A 367 19.01 8.94 16.89
#